data_AF-A0A925M1H5-F1
#
_entry.id   AF-A0A925M1H5-F1
#
_cell.length_a   1.000
_cell.length_b   1.000
_cell.length_c   1.000
_cell.angle_alpha   90.00
_cell.angle_beta   90.00
_cell.angle_gamma   90.00
#
_symmetry.space_group_name_H-M   'P 1'
#
loop_
_entity.id
_entity.type
_entity.pdbx_description
1 polymer ?
#
loop_
_entity_poly.entity_id
_entity_poly.type
_entity_poly.pdbx_seq_one_letter_code
_entity_poly.pdbx_strand_id
1 'polypeptide(L)' 'MHTSYRLNAKDLDHHCLESLKALFQNREIAIVVYDVDEIAYLSRSEANQRPLLRAIENAENGTSPIAVNLEELE' A
#
# COMPACT_ATOMS: atom_id res chain seq x y z
N MET A 1 -11.99 9.49 -12.22
CA MET A 1 -11.59 8.15 -11.72
C MET A 1 -10.11 8.23 -11.44
N HIS A 2 -9.71 7.99 -10.19
CA HIS A 2 -8.30 7.98 -9.78
C HIS A 2 -7.95 6.54 -9.44
N THR A 3 -6.94 6.00 -10.12
CA THR A 3 -6.48 4.62 -9.94
C THR A 3 -5.00 4.67 -9.64
N SER A 4 -4.59 4.11 -8.51
CA SER A 4 -3.19 4.02 -8.10
C SER A 4 -2.75 2.55 -8.15
N TYR A 5 -1.65 2.28 -8.83
CA TYR A 5 -1.03 0.96 -8.88
C TYR A 5 0.22 0.99 -8.01
N ARG A 6 0.34 0.05 -7.09
CA ARG A 6 1.54 -0.15 -6.27
C ARG A 6 2.16 -1.48 -6.67
N LEU A 7 3.29 -1.43 -7.37
CA LEU A 7 4.00 -2.60 -7.88
C LEU A 7 5.50 -2.46 -7.67
N ASN A 8 6.23 -3.56 -7.71
CA ASN A 8 7.69 -3.50 -7.79
C ASN A 8 8.08 -2.91 -9.15
N ALA A 9 9.12 -2.09 -9.20
CA ALA A 9 9.59 -1.50 -10.45
C ALA A 9 9.99 -2.56 -11.51
N LYS A 10 10.40 -3.76 -11.08
CA LYS A 10 10.73 -4.88 -11.98
C LYS A 10 9.52 -5.47 -12.69
N ASP A 11 8.33 -5.30 -12.11
CA ASP A 11 7.08 -5.80 -12.67
C ASP A 11 6.45 -4.79 -13.65
N LEU A 12 7.07 -3.61 -13.81
CA LEU A 12 6.67 -2.64 -14.81
C LEU A 12 7.18 -3.09 -16.18
N ASP A 13 6.31 -3.80 -16.90
CA ASP A 13 6.62 -4.38 -18.19
C ASP A 13 5.70 -3.85 -19.32
N HIS A 14 5.90 -4.40 -20.52
CA HIS A 14 5.10 -4.03 -21.68
C HIS A 14 3.61 -4.37 -21.50
N HIS A 15 3.29 -5.48 -20.85
CA HIS A 15 1.91 -5.89 -20.61
C HIS A 15 1.16 -4.92 -19.69
N CYS A 16 1.85 -4.38 -18.67
CA CYS A 16 1.32 -3.33 -17.81
C CYS A 16 0.97 -2.07 -18.62
N LEU A 17 1.86 -1.63 -19.51
CA LEU A 17 1.64 -0.46 -20.35
C LEU A 17 0.47 -0.65 -21.33
N GLU A 18 0.34 -1.82 -21.95
CA GLU A 18 -0.78 -2.12 -22.84
C GLU A 18 -2.11 -2.15 -22.07
N SER A 19 -2.11 -2.65 -20.84
CA SER A 19 -3.29 -2.62 -19.97
C SER A 19 -3.73 -1.19 -19.64
N LEU A 20 -2.79 -0.28 -19.37
CA LEU A 20 -3.07 1.14 -19.15
C LEU A 20 -3.65 1.81 -20.40
N LYS A 21 -3.07 1.54 -21.58
CA LYS A 21 -3.60 2.05 -22.87
C LYS A 21 -5.01 1.56 -23.13
N ALA A 22 -5.29 0.27 -22.89
CA ALA A 22 -6.62 -0.30 -23.08
C ALA A 22 -7.66 0.34 -22.14
N LEU A 23 -7.28 0.63 -20.89
CA LEU A 23 -8.16 1.22 -19.88
C LEU A 23 -8.51 2.68 -20.17
N PHE A 24 -7.52 3.47 -20.60
CA PHE A 24 -7.69 4.92 -20.78
C PHE A 24 -7.92 5.35 -22.24
N GLN A 25 -7.63 4.49 -23.21
CA GLN A 25 -7.87 4.69 -24.64
C GLN A 25 -7.32 6.04 -25.14
N ASN A 26 -8.20 6.92 -25.63
CA ASN A 26 -7.83 8.22 -26.21
C ASN A 26 -7.86 9.36 -25.17
N ARG A 27 -7.93 9.06 -23.87
CA ARG A 27 -7.95 10.07 -22.81
C ARG A 27 -6.52 10.54 -22.52
N GLU A 28 -6.39 11.82 -22.26
CA GLU A 28 -5.15 12.36 -21.70
C GLU A 28 -4.97 11.83 -20.27
N ILE A 29 -3.78 11.30 -19.98
CA ILE A 29 -3.44 10.75 -18.66
C ILE A 29 -2.10 11.34 -18.18
N ALA A 30 -1.96 11.45 -16.87
CA ALA A 30 -0.70 11.74 -16.21
C ALA A 30 -0.22 10.50 -15.46
N ILE A 31 1.06 10.15 -15.61
CA ILE A 31 1.72 9.08 -14.84
C ILE A 31 2.62 9.75 -13.80
N VAL A 32 2.43 9.41 -12.52
CA VAL A 32 3.27 9.89 -11.43
C VAL A 32 4.05 8.69 -10.87
N VAL A 33 5.38 8.76 -10.89
CA VAL A 33 6.28 7.71 -10.40
C VAL A 33 7.13 8.27 -9.28
N TYR A 34 7.21 7.55 -8.17
CA TYR A 34 8.05 7.88 -7.03
C TYR A 34 8.51 6.60 -6.35
N ASP A 35 9.65 6.65 -5.66
CA ASP A 35 10.10 5.55 -4.83
C ASP A 35 9.23 5.48 -3.56
N VAL A 36 8.77 4.27 -3.23
CA VAL A 36 7.85 4.09 -2.10
C VAL A 36 8.67 3.79 -0.85
N ASP A 37 8.94 4.83 -0.07
CA ASP A 37 9.44 4.68 1.30
C ASP A 37 8.24 4.60 2.27
N GLU A 38 7.73 3.37 2.44
CA GLU A 38 6.59 3.10 3.32
C GLU A 38 6.92 3.39 4.79
N ILE A 39 8.19 3.23 5.20
CA ILE A 39 8.62 3.54 6.55
C ILE A 39 8.60 5.05 6.76
N ALA A 40 9.13 5.84 5.83
CA ALA A 40 9.08 7.29 5.91
C ALA A 40 7.64 7.80 5.86
N TYR A 41 6.76 7.18 5.07
CA TYR A 41 5.33 7.52 5.03
C TYR A 41 4.64 7.24 6.37
N LEU A 42 4.80 6.02 6.91
CA LEU A 42 4.18 5.62 8.17
C LEU A 42 4.76 6.38 9.37
N SER A 43 6.04 6.75 9.31
CA SER A 43 6.74 7.50 10.37
C SER A 43 6.62 9.02 10.23
N ARG A 44 5.89 9.51 9.21
CA ARG A 44 5.85 10.95 8.89
C ARG A 44 5.17 11.81 9.96
N SER A 45 4.28 11.23 10.77
CA SER A 45 3.65 11.93 11.89
C SER A 45 3.84 11.17 13.18
N GLU A 46 4.14 11.89 14.27
CA GLU A 46 4.21 11.27 15.61
C GLU A 46 2.90 10.59 16.01
N ALA A 47 1.78 11.12 15.50
CA ALA A 47 0.45 10.56 15.73
C ALA A 47 0.26 9.18 15.08
N ASN A 48 0.95 8.88 13.97
CA ASN A 48 0.90 7.57 13.32
C ASN A 48 2.02 6.64 13.81
N GLN A 49 3.20 7.19 14.09
CA GLN A 49 4.37 6.43 14.54
C GLN A 49 4.16 5.80 15.93
N ARG A 50 3.61 6.54 16.90
CA ARG A 50 3.44 6.05 18.28
C ARG A 50 2.52 4.82 18.39
N PRO A 51 1.32 4.80 17.74
CA PRO A 51 0.48 3.60 17.73
C PRO A 51 1.16 2.40 17.07
N LEU A 52 1.89 2.59 15.97
CA LEU A 52 2.57 1.51 15.25
C LEU A 52 3.67 0.87 16.10
N LEU A 53 4.52 1.68 16.75
CA LEU A 53 5.56 1.17 17.65
C LEU A 53 4.97 0.38 18.82
N ARG A 54 3.87 0.86 19.41
CA ARG A 54 3.15 0.13 20.47
C ARG A 54 2.55 -1.18 19.96
N ALA A 55 2.03 -1.19 18.74
CA ALA A 55 1.47 -2.42 18.14
C ALA A 55 2.57 -3.47 17.91
N ILE A 56 3.77 -3.05 17.49
CA ILE A 56 4.93 -3.93 17.35
C ILE A 56 5.32 -4.50 18.72
N GLU A 57 5.48 -3.64 19.74
CA GLU A 57 5.82 -4.06 21.10
C GLU A 57 4.79 -5.05 21.68
N ASN A 58 3.50 -4.80 21.44
CA ASN A 58 2.44 -5.71 21.87
C ASN A 58 2.53 -7.07 21.17
N ALA A 59 2.82 -7.08 19.86
CA ALA A 59 2.97 -8.32 19.10
C ALA A 59 4.19 -9.14 19.55
N GLU A 60 5.33 -8.49 19.77
CA GLU A 60 6.57 -9.14 20.24
C GLU A 60 6.42 -9.73 21.64
N ASN A 61 5.71 -9.03 22.52
CA ASN A 61 5.49 -9.47 23.90
C ASN A 61 4.28 -10.41 24.06
N GLY A 62 3.56 -10.72 22.97
CA GLY A 62 2.33 -11.52 23.02
C GLY A 62 1.19 -10.86 23.81
N THR A 63 1.24 -9.54 23.97
CA THR A 63 0.28 -8.78 24.77
C THR A 63 -0.95 -8.45 23.94
N SER A 64 -2.10 -9.04 24.32
CA SER A 64 -3.43 -8.72 23.77
C SER A 64 -3.67 -9.00 22.26
N PRO A 65 -3.29 -10.15 21.69
CA PRO A 65 -3.82 -10.55 20.39
C PRO A 65 -5.31 -10.90 20.54
N ILE A 66 -6.17 -10.16 19.86
CA ILE A 66 -7.54 -10.61 19.61
C ILE A 66 -7.46 -11.52 18.39
N ALA A 67 -7.66 -12.82 18.58
CA ALA A 67 -7.80 -13.74 17.46
C ALA A 67 -9.11 -13.42 16.73
N VAL A 68 -9.01 -13.02 15.47
CA VAL A 68 -10.15 -12.72 14.62
C VAL A 68 -10.28 -13.85 13.62
N ASN A 69 -11.46 -14.48 13.56
CA ASN A 69 -11.78 -15.42 12.49
C ASN A 69 -12.15 -14.62 11.24
N LEU A 70 -11.36 -14.76 10.17
CA LEU A 70 -11.59 -14.03 8.93
C LEU A 70 -12.83 -14.52 8.18
N GLU A 71 -13.23 -15.77 8.39
CA GLU A 71 -14.42 -16.38 7.78
C GLU A 71 -15.73 -15.83 8.36
N GLU A 72 -15.67 -15.19 9.54
CA GLU A 72 -16.83 -14.57 10.20
C GLU A 72 -17.03 -13.09 9.81
N LEU A 73 -16.15 -12.54 8.97
CA LEU A 73 -16.19 -11.14 8.51
C LEU A 73 -16.76 -10.97 7.09
N GLU A 74 -17.11 -12.07 6.41
CA GLU A 74 -17.80 -12.11 5.11
C GLU A 74 -19.31 -12.25 5.26
#